data_AF-A0AB37L389-F1
#
_entry.id   AF-A0AB37L389-F1
#
_cell.length_a   1.000
_cell.length_b   1.000
_cell.length_c   1.000
_cell.angle_alpha   90.00
_cell.angle_beta   90.00
_cell.angle_gamma   90.00
#
_symmetry.space_group_name_H-M   'P 1'
#
loop_
_entity.id
_entity.type
_entity.pdbx_description
1 polymer ?
#
loop_
_entity_poly.entity_id
_entity_poly.type
_entity_poly.pdbx_seq_one_letter_code
_entity_poly.pdbx_strand_id
1 'polypeptide(L)'
;MVEIFSTDRTMSLGCFVNFKAAKGTLSGLADAGILSEKPAVMVCSYKNDEPQQEYVATYSGGKWHTPRIPKVPHAVENRTKRRHRKRLRKEYPTPEHCFREGFPDWMNRSYPVPYADNLRSCNRKCRIHAV
;
A
#
# COMPACT_ATOMS: atom_id res chain seq x y z
N MET A 1 7.45 -13.08 9.70
CA MET A 1 8.19 -13.33 10.96
C MET A 1 9.57 -13.85 10.59
N VAL A 2 10.57 -13.67 11.44
CA VAL A 2 11.88 -14.34 11.31
C VAL A 2 12.23 -15.00 12.64
N GLU A 3 12.81 -16.20 12.55
CA GLU A 3 13.42 -16.90 13.68
C GLU A 3 14.92 -16.95 13.44
N ILE A 4 15.69 -16.73 14.51
CA ILE A 4 17.14 -16.63 14.42
C ILE A 4 17.75 -17.72 15.27
N PHE A 5 18.75 -18.39 14.71
CA PHE A 5 19.46 -19.49 15.33
C PHE A 5 20.96 -19.23 15.34
N SER A 6 21.67 -19.98 16.17
CA SER A 6 23.10 -20.17 16.03
C SER A 6 23.44 -20.79 14.66
N THR A 7 24.68 -20.63 14.20
CA THR A 7 25.11 -21.11 12.86
C THR A 7 24.96 -22.62 12.68
N ASP A 8 25.11 -23.37 13.77
CA ASP A 8 24.96 -24.82 13.86
C ASP A 8 23.50 -25.25 14.11
N ARG A 9 22.56 -24.30 14.21
CA ARG A 9 21.13 -24.51 14.51
C ARG A 9 20.85 -25.23 15.84
N THR A 10 21.80 -25.27 16.75
CA THR A 10 21.64 -25.93 18.05
C THR A 10 20.85 -25.08 19.04
N MET A 11 20.88 -23.75 18.87
CA MET A 11 20.22 -22.80 19.77
C MET A 11 19.37 -21.80 19.00
N SER A 12 18.14 -21.58 19.46
CA SER A 12 17.32 -20.45 19.02
C SER A 12 17.68 -19.19 19.81
N LEU A 13 17.96 -18.11 19.10
CA LEU A 13 18.29 -16.78 19.64
C LEU A 13 17.05 -15.89 19.75
N GLY A 14 15.93 -16.31 19.15
CA GLY A 14 14.61 -15.71 19.33
C GLY A 14 13.81 -15.50 18.05
N CYS A 15 12.55 -15.14 18.25
CA CYS A 15 11.58 -14.88 17.18
C CYS A 15 11.27 -13.38 17.10
N PHE A 16 11.33 -12.83 15.89
CA PHE A 16 11.16 -11.40 15.64
C PHE A 16 10.20 -11.16 14.47
N VAL A 17 9.60 -9.99 14.42
CA VAL A 17 8.74 -9.59 13.29
C VAL A 17 9.54 -9.51 11.97
N ASN A 18 10.78 -9.03 12.04
CA ASN A 18 11.71 -8.91 10.93
C ASN A 18 13.17 -8.85 11.43
N PHE A 19 14.14 -9.02 10.53
CA PHE A 19 15.56 -9.00 10.90
C PHE A 19 16.03 -7.64 11.43
N LYS A 20 15.40 -6.53 11.01
CA LYS A 20 15.75 -5.18 11.49
C LYS A 20 15.47 -5.03 12.99
N ALA A 21 14.35 -5.58 13.47
CA ALA A 21 13.99 -5.58 14.88
C ALA A 21 14.97 -6.40 15.73
N ALA A 22 15.50 -7.50 15.17
CA ALA A 22 16.44 -8.37 15.85
C ALA A 22 17.84 -7.77 16.03
N LYS A 23 18.25 -6.81 15.18
CA LYS A 23 19.65 -6.30 15.15
C LYS A 23 20.15 -5.80 16.50
N GLY A 24 19.30 -5.14 17.29
CA GLY A 24 19.69 -4.60 18.61
C GLY A 24 19.96 -5.71 19.63
N THR A 25 19.13 -6.74 19.64
CA THR A 25 19.34 -7.93 20.49
C THR A 25 20.60 -8.67 20.05
N LEU A 26 20.77 -8.86 18.74
CA LEU A 26 21.93 -9.54 18.18
C LEU A 26 23.25 -8.79 18.41
N SER A 27 23.25 -7.45 18.37
CA SER A 27 24.43 -6.67 18.75
C SER A 27 24.76 -6.83 20.23
N GLY A 28 23.75 -6.81 21.10
CA GLY A 28 23.97 -7.08 22.53
C GLY A 28 24.56 -8.47 22.79
N LEU A 29 24.12 -9.50 22.03
CA LEU A 29 24.67 -10.85 22.11
C LEU A 29 26.11 -10.94 21.57
N ALA A 30 26.43 -10.17 20.52
CA ALA A 30 27.78 -10.06 19.99
C ALA A 30 28.71 -9.39 21.00
N ASP A 31 28.27 -8.29 21.61
CA ASP A 31 29.05 -7.53 22.59
C ASP A 31 29.25 -8.33 23.90
N ALA A 32 28.28 -9.17 24.26
CA ALA A 32 28.39 -10.09 25.40
C ALA A 32 29.32 -11.29 25.13
N GLY A 33 29.84 -11.46 23.91
CA GLY A 33 30.71 -12.59 23.54
C GLY A 33 29.99 -13.94 23.55
N ILE A 34 28.66 -13.95 23.52
CA ILE A 34 27.85 -15.17 23.43
C ILE A 34 27.94 -15.74 22.02
N LEU A 35 28.08 -14.85 21.03
CA LEU A 35 28.33 -15.22 19.65
C LEU A 35 29.83 -15.49 19.45
N SER A 36 30.16 -16.34 18.48
CA SER A 36 31.54 -16.67 18.12
C SER A 36 32.37 -15.42 17.75
N GLU A 37 33.71 -15.56 17.74
CA GLU A 37 34.67 -14.49 17.46
C GLU A 37 34.35 -13.68 16.18
N LYS A 38 33.76 -14.33 15.18
CA LYS A 38 33.12 -13.69 14.03
C LYS A 38 31.61 -13.94 14.12
N PRO A 39 30.83 -13.01 14.71
CA PRO A 39 29.43 -13.28 14.99
C PRO A 39 28.67 -13.54 13.67
N ALA A 40 28.10 -14.74 13.58
CA ALA A 40 27.26 -15.14 12.48
C ALA A 40 26.02 -15.83 13.05
N VAL A 41 24.89 -15.64 12.39
CA VAL A 41 23.61 -16.22 12.81
C VAL A 41 22.85 -16.71 11.60
N MET A 42 22.11 -17.80 11.77
CA MET A 42 21.23 -18.32 10.74
C MET A 42 19.84 -17.74 10.94
N VAL A 43 19.22 -17.26 9.87
CA VAL A 43 17.92 -16.59 9.88
C VAL A 43 16.95 -17.35 8.99
N CYS A 44 15.90 -17.87 9.61
CA CYS A 44 14.75 -18.45 8.92
C CYS A 44 13.65 -17.39 8.83
N SER A 45 13.14 -17.13 7.63
CA SER A 45 12.00 -16.23 7.43
C SER A 45 10.74 -17.02 7.13
N TYR A 46 9.63 -16.59 7.71
CA TYR A 46 8.34 -17.24 7.63
C TYR A 46 7.26 -16.26 7.19
N LYS A 47 6.34 -16.74 6.35
CA LYS A 47 5.14 -16.03 5.94
C LYS A 47 3.98 -17.01 5.98
N ASN A 48 2.94 -16.69 6.76
CA ASN A 48 1.80 -17.57 7.00
C ASN A 48 2.25 -18.97 7.48
N ASP A 49 3.18 -19.02 8.43
CA ASP A 49 3.78 -20.25 8.99
C ASP A 49 4.54 -21.14 8.00
N GLU A 50 4.63 -20.73 6.72
CA GLU A 50 5.47 -21.41 5.73
C GLU A 50 6.88 -20.80 5.70
N PRO A 51 7.93 -21.64 5.70
CA PRO A 51 9.31 -21.19 5.55
C PRO A 51 9.52 -20.62 4.14
N GLN A 52 9.96 -19.37 4.07
CA GLN A 52 10.17 -18.63 2.82
C GLN A 52 11.62 -18.67 2.38
N GLN A 53 12.53 -18.41 3.32
CA GLN A 53 13.93 -18.20 3.00
C GLN A 53 14.79 -18.43 4.22
N GLU A 54 15.90 -19.11 4.02
CA GLU A 54 16.94 -19.32 5.00
C GLU A 54 18.23 -18.62 4.55
N TYR A 55 18.89 -17.92 5.46
CA TYR A 55 20.16 -17.27 5.15
C TYR A 55 21.02 -17.04 6.38
N VAL A 56 22.34 -16.94 6.16
CA VAL A 56 23.29 -16.60 7.22
C VAL A 56 23.55 -15.10 7.20
N ALA A 57 23.34 -14.43 8.33
CA ALA A 57 23.72 -13.04 8.53
C ALA A 57 25.03 -12.97 9.31
N THR A 58 25.91 -12.05 8.92
CA THR A 58 27.24 -11.88 9.53
C THR A 58 27.39 -10.50 10.13
N TYR A 59 28.14 -10.40 11.22
CA TYR A 59 28.48 -9.14 11.86
C TYR A 59 29.91 -8.73 11.48
N SER A 60 30.05 -7.56 10.86
CA SER A 60 31.37 -6.98 10.56
C SER A 60 31.31 -5.46 10.55
N GLY A 61 32.37 -4.82 11.05
CA GLY A 61 32.46 -3.36 11.14
C GLY A 61 31.34 -2.71 11.95
N GLY A 62 30.89 -3.37 13.04
CA GLY A 62 29.82 -2.88 13.91
C GLY A 62 28.41 -2.98 13.31
N LYS A 63 28.22 -3.71 12.22
CA LYS A 63 26.94 -3.80 11.51
C LYS A 63 26.62 -5.23 11.09
N TRP A 64 25.32 -5.56 11.16
CA TRP A 64 24.78 -6.80 10.64
C TRP A 64 24.55 -6.71 9.12
N HIS A 65 25.22 -7.60 8.41
CA HIS A 65 25.12 -7.80 6.96
C HIS A 65 24.26 -9.02 6.66
N THR A 66 23.38 -8.84 5.69
CA THR A 66 22.52 -9.90 5.18
C THR A 66 22.92 -10.15 3.73
N PRO A 67 23.14 -11.41 3.31
CA PRO A 67 23.47 -11.70 1.93
C PRO A 67 22.36 -11.17 1.01
N ARG A 68 22.77 -10.57 -0.11
CA ARG A 68 21.85 -10.20 -1.19
C ARG A 68 21.42 -11.46 -1.90
N ILE A 69 20.48 -12.18 -1.31
CA ILE A 69 19.93 -13.36 -1.94
C ILE A 69 18.97 -12.89 -3.03
N PRO A 70 19.15 -13.34 -4.28
CA PRO A 70 18.17 -13.11 -5.33
C PRO A 70 16.85 -13.68 -4.84
N LYS A 71 15.80 -12.85 -4.79
CA LYS A 71 14.45 -13.36 -4.56
C LYS A 71 14.19 -14.37 -5.66
N VAL A 72 14.19 -15.66 -5.32
CA VAL A 72 13.66 -16.68 -6.21
C VAL A 72 12.23 -16.20 -6.50
N PRO A 73 11.86 -15.95 -7.77
CA PRO A 73 10.50 -15.62 -8.08
C PRO A 73 9.69 -16.89 -7.81
N HIS A 74 9.25 -17.07 -6.57
CA HIS A 74 8.02 -17.83 -6.32
C HIS A 74 7.02 -17.26 -7.30
N ALA A 75 6.48 -18.11 -8.17
CA ALA A 75 5.50 -17.74 -9.19
C ALA A 75 4.43 -16.89 -8.49
N VAL A 76 4.59 -15.57 -8.59
CA VAL A 76 3.68 -14.63 -7.98
C VAL A 76 2.49 -14.72 -8.90
N GLU A 77 1.49 -15.47 -8.47
CA GLU A 77 0.15 -15.41 -9.05
C GLU A 77 -0.12 -13.94 -9.31
N ASN A 78 -0.27 -13.61 -10.60
CA ASN A 78 -0.18 -12.27 -11.15
C ASN A 78 -1.30 -11.38 -10.60
N ARG A 79 -1.21 -10.96 -9.33
CA ARG A 79 -1.94 -9.81 -8.83
C ARG A 79 -1.22 -8.62 -9.44
N THR A 80 -1.67 -8.30 -10.65
CA THR A 80 -1.40 -7.04 -11.33
C THR A 80 -1.67 -5.94 -10.32
N LYS A 81 -0.62 -5.49 -9.64
CA LYS A 81 -0.66 -4.25 -8.89
C LYS A 81 -0.92 -3.21 -9.96
N ARG A 82 -2.20 -2.85 -10.14
CA ARG A 82 -2.64 -1.79 -11.03
C ARG A 82 -1.82 -0.58 -10.61
N ARG A 83 -0.75 -0.30 -11.37
CA ARG A 83 -0.02 0.95 -11.25
C ARG A 83 -1.10 1.99 -11.43
N HIS A 84 -1.41 2.74 -10.37
CA HIS A 84 -2.21 3.95 -10.50
C HIS A 84 -1.40 4.86 -11.41
N ARG A 85 -1.66 4.76 -12.73
CA ARG A 85 -1.07 5.62 -13.74
C ARG A 85 -1.50 7.02 -13.30
N LYS A 86 -0.55 7.87 -12.93
CA LYS A 86 -0.83 9.28 -12.66
C LYS A 86 -1.54 9.78 -13.92
N ARG A 87 -2.85 10.00 -13.83
CA ARG A 87 -3.62 10.57 -14.94
C ARG A 87 -3.02 11.94 -15.18
N LEU A 88 -2.56 12.20 -16.41
CA LEU A 88 -2.16 13.53 -16.83
C LEU A 88 -3.32 14.48 -16.54
N ARG A 89 -3.00 15.70 -16.07
CA ARG A 89 -4.03 16.72 -15.82
C ARG A 89 -4.82 16.92 -17.12
N LYS A 90 -6.14 16.74 -17.05
CA LYS A 90 -7.02 16.96 -18.19
C LYS A 90 -6.98 18.46 -18.53
N GLU A 91 -6.61 18.79 -19.76
CA GLU A 91 -6.70 20.16 -20.26
C GLU A 91 -8.15 20.43 -20.66
N TYR A 92 -8.68 21.56 -20.20
CA TYR A 92 -10.05 21.96 -20.46
C TYR A 92 -10.06 23.13 -21.45
N PRO A 93 -10.94 23.11 -22.48
CA PRO A 93 -11.07 24.21 -23.43
C PRO A 93 -11.49 25.54 -22.76
N THR A 94 -12.31 25.48 -21.71
CA THR A 94 -12.67 26.63 -20.87
C THR A 94 -12.67 26.26 -19.38
N PRO A 95 -12.44 27.22 -18.46
CA PRO A 95 -12.47 26.96 -17.01
C PRO A 95 -13.80 26.39 -16.50
N GLU A 96 -14.92 26.73 -17.15
CA GLU A 96 -16.27 26.30 -16.78
C GLU A 96 -16.47 24.78 -16.96
N HIS A 97 -15.81 24.19 -17.96
CA HIS A 97 -15.87 22.74 -18.18
C HIS A 97 -15.19 21.95 -17.05
N CYS A 98 -14.12 22.49 -16.48
CA CYS A 98 -13.47 21.90 -15.30
C CYS A 98 -14.44 21.90 -14.10
N PHE A 99 -15.20 22.98 -13.94
CA PHE A 99 -16.17 23.11 -12.85
C PHE A 99 -17.34 22.15 -13.04
N ARG A 100 -17.94 22.06 -14.24
CA ARG A 100 -19.10 21.21 -14.53
C ARG A 100 -18.83 19.72 -14.37
N GLU A 101 -17.64 19.23 -14.70
CA GLU A 101 -17.29 17.80 -14.55
C GLU A 101 -17.29 17.31 -13.10
N GLY A 102 -17.12 18.22 -12.13
CA GLY A 102 -17.19 17.91 -10.70
C GLY A 102 -18.61 17.70 -10.17
N PHE A 103 -19.64 18.08 -10.93
CA PHE A 103 -21.04 18.02 -10.49
C PHE A 103 -21.86 17.02 -11.33
N PRO A 104 -22.82 16.32 -10.71
CA PRO A 104 -23.81 15.52 -11.43
C PRO A 104 -24.55 16.33 -12.50
N ASP A 105 -24.88 15.70 -13.63
CA ASP A 105 -25.51 16.34 -14.80
C ASP A 105 -26.77 17.14 -14.47
N TRP A 106 -27.54 16.73 -13.46
CA TRP A 106 -28.76 17.42 -13.06
C TRP A 106 -28.49 18.79 -12.41
N MET A 107 -27.30 19.00 -11.82
CA MET A 107 -26.87 20.32 -11.29
C MET A 107 -26.27 21.22 -12.37
N ASN A 108 -25.79 20.64 -13.48
CA ASN A 108 -25.23 21.40 -14.60
C ASN A 108 -26.30 21.94 -15.56
N ARG A 109 -27.56 21.53 -15.40
CA ARG A 109 -28.69 22.07 -16.17
C ARG A 109 -29.06 23.43 -15.60
N SER A 110 -28.97 24.47 -16.42
CA SER A 110 -29.60 25.75 -16.12
C SER A 110 -31.08 25.51 -15.85
N TYR A 111 -31.56 25.90 -14.67
CA TYR A 111 -32.99 25.86 -14.38
C TYR A 111 -33.73 26.65 -15.46
N PRO A 112 -34.83 26.12 -16.03
CA PRO A 112 -35.67 26.90 -16.92
C PRO A 112 -36.20 28.09 -16.11
N VAL A 113 -35.62 29.26 -16.32
CA VAL A 113 -36.18 30.52 -15.85
C VAL A 113 -37.51 30.66 -16.59
N PRO A 114 -38.67 30.71 -15.90
CA PRO A 114 -39.93 30.94 -16.57
C PRO A 114 -39.86 32.34 -17.19
N TYR A 115 -39.65 32.41 -18.50
CA TYR A 115 -39.90 33.62 -19.26
C TYR A 115 -41.41 33.87 -19.18
N ALA A 116 -41.80 35.00 -18.62
CA ALA A 116 -43.19 35.37 -18.34
C ALA A 116 -44.01 35.71 -19.61
N ASP A 117 -43.75 35.05 -20.75
CA ASP A 117 -44.31 35.44 -22.06
C ASP A 117 -45.08 34.35 -22.80
N ASN A 118 -45.47 33.25 -22.14
CA ASN A 118 -46.30 32.21 -22.78
C ASN A 118 -47.68 32.05 -22.13
N LEU A 119 -48.29 33.15 -21.69
CA LEU A 119 -49.75 33.26 -21.53
C LEU A 119 -50.43 33.37 -22.90
N ARG A 120 -50.21 32.41 -23.79
CA ARG A 120 -51.03 32.23 -24.99
C ARG A 120 -51.06 30.77 -25.39
N SER A 121 -52.25 30.18 -25.21
CA SER A 121 -52.71 28.86 -25.65
C SER A 121 -52.58 27.67 -24.68
N CYS A 122 -53.10 27.80 -23.45
CA CYS A 122 -53.62 26.62 -22.74
C CYS A 122 -55.12 26.47 -22.98
N ASN A 123 -55.47 25.65 -23.98
CA ASN A 123 -56.86 25.25 -24.27
C ASN A 123 -57.27 24.05 -23.38
N ARG A 124 -57.04 24.16 -22.07
CA ARG A 124 -57.50 23.18 -21.08
C ARG A 124 -58.20 23.95 -19.98
N LYS A 125 -59.51 23.70 -19.82
CA LYS A 125 -60.31 24.14 -18.68
C LYS A 125 -59.79 23.47 -17.41
N CYS A 126 -58.71 24.00 -16.82
CA CYS A 126 -58.25 23.61 -15.51
C CYS A 126 -59.01 24.44 -14.47
N ARG A 127 -60.07 23.85 -13.92
CA ARG A 127 -60.80 24.37 -12.76
C ARG A 127 -59.85 24.34 -11.57
N ILE A 128 -59.42 25.50 -11.10
CA ILE A 128 -58.69 25.63 -9.84
C ILE A 128 -59.74 25.77 -8.74
N HIS A 129 -59.84 24.79 -7.84
CA HIS A 129 -60.54 24.95 -6.58
C HIS A 129 -59.58 25.61 -5.59
N ALA A 130 -59.91 26.83 -5.14
CA ALA A 130 -59.24 27.48 -4.03
C ALA A 130 -59.92 27.07 -2.71
N VAL A 131 -59.11 26.81 -1.68
CA VAL A 131 -59.50 26.91 -0.27
C VAL A 131 -58.97 28.24 0.23
#